data_AF-A0A381ZCI1-F1
#
_entry.id   AF-A0A381ZCI1-F1
#
_cell.length_a   1.000
_cell.length_b   1.000
_cell.length_c   1.000
_cell.angle_alpha   90.00
_cell.angle_beta   90.00
_cell.angle_gamma   90.00
#
_symmetry.space_group_name_H-M   'P 1'
#
loop_
_entity.id
_entity.type
_entity.pdbx_description
1 polymer ?
#
loop_
_entity_poly.entity_id
_entity_poly.type
_entity_poly.pdbx_seq_one_letter_code
_entity_poly.pdbx_strand_id
1 'polypeptide(L)'
;MRLMRFLDKKDKKIKYCTVENESNFLIDGDIFSNYKVTKEKANISKILSPINPKSILCIGLNYKKHAAEGNDKIPEYPILFMKLANSVQNPEDPIIIPKHLESEFVDFECELAVIIGKHCKNATKSNALDYVL
;
A
#
# COMPACT_ATOMS: atom_id res chain seq x y z
N MET A 1 -8.25 -12.42 -4.32
CA MET A 1 -8.00 -12.76 -2.90
C MET A 1 -7.52 -11.51 -2.18
N ARG A 2 -7.83 -11.32 -0.90
CA ARG A 2 -7.33 -10.18 -0.11
C ARG A 2 -6.31 -10.65 0.91
N LEU A 3 -5.21 -9.92 1.04
CA LEU A 3 -4.12 -10.18 1.97
C LEU A 3 -4.10 -9.10 3.05
N MET A 4 -3.79 -9.49 4.28
CA MET A 4 -3.63 -8.54 5.39
C MET A 4 -2.37 -8.86 6.18
N ARG A 5 -1.56 -7.83 6.41
CA ARG A 5 -0.44 -7.85 7.33
C ARG A 5 -0.90 -7.35 8.69
N PHE A 6 -0.57 -8.07 9.75
CA PHE A 6 -1.07 -7.73 11.08
C PHE A 6 -0.07 -8.11 12.18
N LEU A 7 -0.25 -7.52 13.37
CA LEU A 7 0.44 -7.90 14.60
C LEU A 7 -0.39 -8.97 15.33
N ASP A 8 0.20 -10.13 15.57
CA ASP A 8 -0.45 -11.24 16.27
C ASP A 8 -0.59 -10.94 17.77
N LYS A 9 -1.77 -11.19 18.32
CA LYS A 9 -2.07 -10.89 19.73
C LYS A 9 -1.30 -11.76 20.71
N LYS A 10 -1.04 -13.03 20.35
CA LYS A 10 -0.48 -14.08 21.22
C LYS A 10 1.03 -13.96 21.33
N ASP A 11 1.73 -13.85 20.22
CA ASP A 11 3.20 -13.86 20.18
C ASP A 11 3.83 -12.51 19.80
N LYS A 12 3.01 -11.50 19.49
CA LYS A 12 3.45 -10.16 19.07
C LYS A 12 4.33 -10.17 17.83
N LYS A 13 4.25 -11.20 16.99
CA LYS A 13 4.94 -11.26 15.70
C LYS A 13 4.06 -10.70 14.60
N ILE A 14 4.72 -10.19 13.56
CA ILE A 14 4.05 -9.76 12.34
C ILE A 14 3.77 -10.99 11.48
N LYS A 15 2.52 -11.14 11.03
CA LYS A 15 2.06 -12.26 10.21
C LYS A 15 1.17 -11.75 9.08
N TYR A 16 0.87 -12.66 8.14
CA TYR A 16 -0.11 -12.43 7.09
C TYR A 16 -1.30 -13.38 7.23
N CYS A 17 -2.47 -12.93 6.79
CA CYS A 17 -3.65 -13.76 6.65
C CYS A 17 -4.46 -13.37 5.41
N THR A 18 -5.38 -14.23 5.01
CA THR A 18 -6.45 -13.87 4.06
C THR A 18 -7.50 -12.98 4.73
N VAL A 19 -8.27 -12.24 3.92
CA VAL A 19 -9.47 -11.52 4.37
C VAL A 19 -10.67 -12.02 3.56
N GLU A 20 -11.35 -13.02 4.09
CA GLU A 20 -12.56 -13.60 3.53
C GLU A 20 -13.73 -13.34 4.48
N ASN A 21 -14.93 -13.17 3.92
CA ASN A 21 -16.08 -12.45 4.49
C ASN A 21 -16.45 -12.74 5.96
N GLU A 22 -15.95 -13.81 6.59
CA GLU A 22 -16.12 -14.08 8.02
C GLU A 22 -14.92 -14.80 8.69
N SER A 23 -13.80 -15.01 7.99
CA SER A 23 -12.65 -15.72 8.55
C SER A 23 -11.32 -15.28 7.92
N ASN A 24 -10.35 -15.04 8.81
CA ASN A 24 -9.00 -14.66 8.44
C ASN A 24 -8.09 -15.85 8.73
N PHE A 25 -7.59 -16.52 7.69
CA PHE A 25 -6.71 -17.67 7.85
C PHE A 25 -5.25 -17.29 7.68
N LEU A 26 -4.39 -17.79 8.55
CA LEU A 26 -2.96 -17.49 8.51
C LEU A 26 -2.34 -17.96 7.19
N ILE A 27 -1.40 -17.16 6.71
CA ILE A 27 -0.55 -17.49 5.57
C ILE A 27 0.80 -17.95 6.10
N ASP A 28 1.25 -19.10 5.61
CA ASP A 28 2.60 -19.64 5.84
C ASP A 28 3.42 -19.50 4.55
N GLY A 29 4.56 -18.81 4.63
CA GLY A 29 5.41 -18.47 3.50
C GLY A 29 5.51 -16.96 3.23
N ASP A 30 5.90 -16.62 2.00
CA ASP A 30 6.14 -15.25 1.56
C ASP A 30 5.12 -14.85 0.48
N ILE A 31 4.41 -13.74 0.73
CA ILE A 31 3.37 -13.23 -0.16
C ILE A 31 3.90 -12.77 -1.52
N PHE A 32 5.20 -12.50 -1.64
CA PHE A 32 5.85 -12.12 -2.91
C PHE A 32 6.38 -13.31 -3.70
N SER A 33 6.32 -14.52 -3.12
CA SER A 33 6.79 -15.74 -3.77
C SER A 33 5.84 -16.90 -3.51
N ASN A 34 6.26 -17.90 -2.74
CA ASN A 34 5.46 -19.08 -2.44
C ASN A 34 4.87 -18.99 -1.04
N TYR A 35 3.56 -19.16 -0.95
CA TYR A 35 2.84 -19.26 0.31
C TYR A 35 1.66 -20.24 0.20
N LYS A 36 1.16 -20.66 1.36
CA LYS A 36 -0.06 -21.45 1.49
C LYS A 36 -1.00 -20.80 2.51
N VAL A 37 -2.29 -20.84 2.23
CA VAL A 37 -3.31 -20.50 3.21
C VAL A 37 -3.49 -21.70 4.13
N THR A 38 -3.32 -21.49 5.43
CA THR A 38 -3.47 -22.53 6.44
C THR A 38 -4.94 -22.65 6.88
N LYS A 39 -5.23 -23.59 7.78
CA LYS A 39 -6.54 -23.69 8.45
C LYS A 39 -6.58 -22.93 9.78
N GLU A 40 -5.45 -22.36 10.21
CA GLU A 40 -5.34 -21.64 11.48
C GLU A 40 -5.93 -20.24 11.35
N LYS A 41 -6.77 -19.82 12.31
CA LYS A 41 -7.35 -18.48 12.32
C LYS A 41 -6.37 -17.45 12.87
N ALA A 42 -6.32 -16.29 12.23
CA ALA A 42 -5.51 -15.17 12.66
C ALA A 42 -6.04 -14.55 13.97
N ASN A 43 -5.16 -14.36 14.95
CA ASN A 43 -5.46 -13.64 16.19
C ASN A 43 -4.96 -12.21 16.07
N ILE A 44 -5.76 -11.35 15.44
CA ILE A 44 -5.35 -10.01 15.05
C ILE A 44 -5.43 -9.06 16.24
N SER A 45 -4.30 -8.41 16.57
CA SER A 45 -4.29 -7.31 17.55
C SER A 45 -4.26 -5.93 16.92
N LYS A 46 -3.60 -5.78 15.77
CA LYS A 46 -3.51 -4.53 15.03
C LYS A 46 -3.29 -4.83 13.53
N ILE A 47 -4.03 -4.14 12.68
CA ILE A 47 -3.82 -4.16 11.23
C ILE A 47 -2.62 -3.26 10.93
N LEU A 48 -1.72 -3.73 10.08
CA LEU A 48 -0.53 -2.98 9.68
C LEU A 48 -0.66 -2.52 8.22
N SER A 49 0.23 -1.63 7.79
CA SER A 49 0.43 -1.41 6.36
C SER A 49 0.59 -2.77 5.65
N PRO A 50 -0.05 -2.99 4.48
CA PRO A 50 -0.13 -4.31 3.86
C PRO A 50 1.25 -4.85 3.48
N ILE A 51 2.23 -3.97 3.28
CA ILE A 51 3.63 -4.31 3.03
C ILE A 51 4.55 -3.32 3.76
N ASN A 52 5.83 -3.66 3.85
CA ASN A 52 6.90 -2.72 4.21
C ASN A 52 7.65 -2.32 2.92
N PRO A 53 7.25 -1.23 2.22
CA PRO A 53 7.79 -0.90 0.92
C PRO A 53 9.23 -0.38 1.03
N LYS A 54 10.03 -0.59 -0.02
CA LYS A 54 11.38 0.02 -0.15
C LYS A 54 11.32 1.45 -0.69
N SER A 55 10.33 1.73 -1.54
CA SER A 55 10.10 3.01 -2.20
C SER A 55 8.62 3.15 -2.51
N ILE A 56 8.12 4.39 -2.53
CA ILE A 56 6.74 4.71 -2.92
C ILE A 56 6.82 5.71 -4.06
N LEU A 57 6.46 5.26 -5.26
CA LEU A 57 6.38 6.09 -6.45
C LEU A 57 4.95 6.60 -6.58
N CYS A 58 4.78 7.91 -6.73
CA CYS A 58 3.50 8.59 -6.78
C CYS A 58 3.32 9.27 -8.14
N ILE A 59 2.08 9.38 -8.62
CA ILE A 59 1.75 9.98 -9.91
C ILE A 59 0.82 11.18 -9.68
N GLY A 60 1.30 12.38 -9.99
CA GLY A 60 0.50 13.59 -9.95
C GLY A 60 -0.47 13.69 -11.13
N LEU A 61 -1.59 14.39 -10.92
CA LEU A 61 -2.57 14.76 -11.96
C LEU A 61 -3.09 13.59 -12.82
N ASN A 62 -3.29 12.41 -12.23
CA ASN A 62 -3.69 11.19 -12.95
C ASN A 62 -5.22 11.00 -13.09
N TYR A 63 -6.02 11.98 -12.66
CA TYR A 63 -7.47 12.01 -12.85
C TYR A 63 -7.86 13.27 -13.62
N LYS A 64 -8.49 13.10 -14.80
CA LYS A 64 -8.85 14.23 -15.68
C LYS A 64 -9.71 15.30 -15.00
N LYS A 65 -10.62 14.89 -14.11
CA LYS A 65 -11.47 15.82 -13.35
C LYS A 65 -10.65 16.63 -12.35
N HIS A 66 -9.72 16.00 -11.65
CA HIS A 66 -8.84 16.66 -10.70
C HIS A 66 -7.90 17.68 -11.39
N ALA A 67 -7.35 17.35 -12.55
CA ALA A 67 -6.56 18.31 -13.34
C ALA A 67 -7.36 19.56 -13.75
N ALA A 68 -8.68 19.42 -13.99
CA ALA A 68 -9.54 20.54 -14.34
C ALA A 68 -9.85 21.47 -13.15
N GLU A 69 -9.76 20.99 -11.91
CA GLU A 69 -10.01 21.79 -10.69
C GLU A 69 -8.95 22.88 -10.50
N GLY A 70 -7.68 22.56 -10.80
CA GLY A 70 -6.55 23.50 -10.72
C GLY A 70 -6.38 24.41 -11.96
N ASN A 71 -7.23 24.25 -12.98
CA ASN A 71 -7.02 24.84 -14.32
C ASN A 71 -5.67 24.44 -14.95
N ASP A 72 -5.16 23.27 -14.57
CA ASP A 72 -3.88 22.74 -15.04
C ASP A 72 -4.02 22.10 -16.42
N LYS A 73 -2.96 22.20 -17.23
CA LYS A 73 -2.90 21.47 -18.50
C LYS A 73 -2.75 19.98 -18.24
N ILE A 74 -3.50 19.16 -18.99
CA ILE A 74 -3.34 17.71 -18.95
C ILE A 74 -1.89 17.36 -19.30
N PRO A 75 -1.14 16.66 -18.42
CA PRO A 75 0.24 16.31 -18.69
C PRO A 75 0.37 15.37 -19.90
N GLU A 76 1.36 15.60 -20.76
CA GLU A 76 1.70 14.69 -21.86
C GLU A 76 2.44 13.43 -21.35
N TYR A 77 3.18 13.58 -20.26
CA TYR A 77 3.94 12.51 -19.59
C TYR A 77 3.53 12.42 -18.11
N PRO A 78 3.63 11.24 -17.48
CA PRO A 78 3.32 11.09 -16.05
C PRO A 78 4.21 11.99 -15.18
N ILE A 79 3.59 12.72 -14.26
CA ILE A 79 4.31 13.51 -13.25
C ILE A 79 4.70 12.57 -12.12
N LEU A 80 5.97 12.16 -12.10
CA LEU A 80 6.50 11.22 -11.12
C LEU A 80 7.17 11.96 -9.97
N PHE A 81 6.81 11.58 -8.74
CA PHE A 81 7.53 11.96 -7.53
C PHE A 81 7.64 10.75 -6.58
N MET A 82 8.40 10.91 -5.50
CA MET A 82 8.65 9.82 -4.55
C MET A 82 8.35 10.26 -3.12
N LYS A 83 7.66 9.38 -2.38
CA LYS A 83 7.62 9.42 -0.92
C LYS A 83 8.60 8.40 -0.36
N LEU A 84 9.28 8.77 0.71
CA LEU A 84 10.20 7.88 1.41
C LEU A 84 9.43 6.78 2.14
N ALA A 85 10.00 5.58 2.23
CA ALA A 85 9.37 4.41 2.86
C ALA A 85 8.96 4.63 4.32
N ASN A 86 9.67 5.50 5.04
CA ASN A 86 9.35 5.87 6.43
C ASN A 86 8.08 6.73 6.57
N SER A 87 7.47 7.16 5.45
CA SER A 87 6.20 7.89 5.47
C SER A 87 4.95 6.99 5.50
N VAL A 88 5.12 5.66 5.39
CA VAL A 88 4.00 4.71 5.49
C VAL A 88 3.46 4.69 6.91
N GLN A 89 2.13 4.70 7.02
CA GLN A 89 1.41 4.54 8.27
C GLN A 89 0.51 3.29 8.22
N ASN A 90 0.21 2.71 9.38
CA ASN A 90 -0.76 1.62 9.46
C ASN A 90 -2.19 2.16 9.33
N PRO A 91 -3.15 1.33 8.86
CA PRO A 91 -4.56 1.69 8.95
C PRO A 91 -4.94 2.07 10.39
N GLU A 92 -5.80 3.09 10.52
CA GLU A 92 -6.33 3.61 11.80
C GLU A 92 -5.31 4.27 12.75
N ASP A 93 -4.01 4.19 12.46
CA ASP A 93 -3.02 4.94 13.23
C ASP A 93 -3.12 6.44 12.92
N PRO A 94 -2.91 7.31 13.92
CA PRO A 94 -2.98 8.75 13.72
C PRO A 94 -1.84 9.26 12.85
N ILE A 95 -2.14 10.28 12.05
CA ILE A 95 -1.11 11.10 11.39
C ILE A 95 -0.59 12.09 12.43
N ILE A 96 0.69 11.95 12.80
CA ILE A 96 1.32 12.84 13.78
C ILE A 96 1.97 14.01 13.04
N ILE A 97 1.37 15.20 13.17
CA ILE A 97 1.91 16.42 12.57
C ILE A 97 3.10 16.93 13.40
N PRO A 98 4.23 17.30 12.75
CA PRO A 98 5.38 17.86 13.45
C PRO A 98 5.00 19.13 14.23
N LYS A 99 5.47 19.23 15.48
CA LYS A 99 5.25 20.41 16.34
C LYS A 99 6.22 21.57 16.07
N HIS A 100 7.34 21.29 15.40
CA HIS A 100 8.33 22.30 15.02
C HIS A 100 8.26 22.49 13.51
N LEU A 101 8.08 23.73 13.05
CA LEU A 101 7.75 24.07 11.66
C LEU A 101 6.50 23.33 11.17
N GLU A 102 5.41 23.48 11.93
CA GLU A 102 4.10 22.94 11.56
C GLU A 102 3.59 23.56 10.26
N SER A 103 2.88 22.76 9.45
CA SER A 103 2.19 23.23 8.26
C SER A 103 0.72 23.45 8.58
N GLU A 104 0.17 24.60 8.20
CA GLU A 104 -1.27 24.90 8.28
C GLU A 104 -2.06 24.36 7.07
N PHE A 105 -1.38 23.73 6.09
CA PHE A 105 -1.94 23.30 4.81
C PHE A 105 -1.74 21.79 4.58
N VAL A 106 -1.98 21.00 5.62
CA VAL A 106 -1.98 19.54 5.49
C VAL A 106 -3.33 19.12 4.89
N ASP A 107 -3.29 18.50 3.71
CA ASP A 107 -4.47 18.06 2.98
C ASP A 107 -4.46 16.54 2.73
N PHE A 108 -5.62 15.99 2.40
CA PHE A 108 -5.79 14.56 2.11
C PHE A 108 -5.79 14.30 0.60
N GLU A 109 -5.14 13.21 0.20
CA GLU A 109 -5.23 12.67 -1.15
C GLU A 109 -5.58 11.19 -1.07
N CYS A 110 -6.72 10.81 -1.65
CA CYS A 110 -7.14 9.42 -1.73
C CYS A 110 -6.72 8.85 -3.08
N GLU A 111 -5.81 7.87 -3.06
CA GLU A 111 -5.25 7.27 -4.27
C GLU A 111 -5.42 5.75 -4.30
N LEU A 112 -5.42 5.21 -5.52
CA LEU A 112 -5.25 3.77 -5.73
C LEU A 112 -3.76 3.41 -5.63
N ALA A 113 -3.40 2.60 -4.65
CA ALA A 113 -2.06 2.05 -4.54
C ALA A 113 -1.92 0.76 -5.36
N VAL A 114 -0.83 0.64 -6.12
CA VAL A 114 -0.46 -0.57 -6.87
C VAL A 114 0.78 -1.19 -6.20
N ILE A 115 0.69 -2.45 -5.78
CA ILE A 115 1.79 -3.18 -5.17
C ILE A 115 2.52 -3.98 -6.24
N ILE A 116 3.81 -3.73 -6.41
CA ILE A 116 4.65 -4.50 -7.33
C ILE A 116 5.15 -5.77 -6.64
N GLY A 117 4.77 -6.93 -7.19
CA GLY A 117 5.02 -8.25 -6.59
C GLY A 117 6.36 -8.87 -6.99
N LYS A 118 6.93 -8.48 -8.13
CA LYS A 118 8.19 -9.04 -8.65
C LYS A 118 9.07 -7.99 -9.31
N HIS A 119 10.37 -8.27 -9.45
CA HIS A 119 11.31 -7.38 -10.14
C HIS A 119 10.82 -7.05 -11.55
N CYS A 120 10.73 -5.75 -11.85
CA CYS A 120 10.23 -5.23 -13.11
C CYS A 120 11.26 -4.28 -13.72
N LYS A 121 11.59 -4.47 -14.99
CA LYS A 121 12.45 -3.57 -15.77
C LYS A 121 11.99 -3.60 -17.22
N ASN A 122 11.80 -2.42 -17.82
CA ASN A 122 11.37 -2.25 -19.21
C ASN A 122 10.10 -3.05 -19.57
N ALA A 123 9.14 -3.13 -18.65
CA ALA A 123 7.85 -3.74 -18.95
C ALA A 123 7.11 -2.96 -20.03
N THR A 124 6.35 -3.69 -20.84
CA THR A 124 5.44 -3.15 -21.86
C THR A 124 4.06 -2.94 -21.26
N LYS A 125 3.22 -2.14 -21.93
CA LYS A 125 1.82 -2.00 -21.52
C LYS A 125 1.07 -3.35 -21.46
N SER A 126 1.40 -4.28 -22.36
CA SER A 126 0.72 -5.58 -22.44
C SER A 126 1.09 -6.56 -21.33
N ASN A 127 2.27 -6.44 -20.72
CA ASN A 127 2.71 -7.33 -19.63
C ASN A 127 2.84 -6.64 -18.27
N ALA A 128 2.48 -5.36 -18.16
CA ALA A 128 2.64 -4.57 -16.93
C ALA A 128 1.94 -5.22 -15.73
N LEU A 129 0.73 -5.75 -15.93
CA LEU A 129 -0.05 -6.37 -14.85
C LEU A 129 0.55 -7.68 -14.34
N ASP A 130 1.43 -8.33 -15.11
CA ASP A 130 2.10 -9.55 -14.65
C ASP A 130 3.01 -9.28 -13.44
N TYR A 131 3.41 -8.02 -13.23
CA TYR A 131 4.28 -7.58 -12.14
C TYR A 131 3.52 -7.05 -10.92
N VAL A 132 2.20 -6.93 -11.00
CA VAL A 132 1.35 -6.48 -9.89
C VAL A 132 0.98 -7.67 -9.00
N LEU A 133 1.04 -7.48 -7.68
CA LEU A 133 0.70 -8.48 -6.67
C LEU A 133 -0.83 -8.63 -6.48
#